data_AF-A0A5C8DB72-F1
#
_entry.id   AF-A0A5C8DB72-F1
#
_cell.length_a   1.000
_cell.length_b   1.000
_cell.length_c   1.000
_cell.angle_alpha   90.00
_cell.angle_beta   90.00
_cell.angle_gamma   90.00
#
_symmetry.space_group_name_H-M   'P 1'
#
loop_
_entity.id
_entity.type
_entity.pdbx_description
1 polymer ?
#
loop_
_entity_poly.entity_id
_entity_poly.type
_entity_poly.pdbx_seq_one_letter_code
_entity_poly.pdbx_strand_id
1 'polypeptide(L)'
;MCEKLEVPASQYQLKPSTMLNHRSVLLFIGILLSTHMQAQEDTASLSSPVSSKYLEVVNKKASNLEQKLDKQSEKIITRLLKQESKLKRKLARKDSAAAIAVFGDAKERYGKLQQKLAGTEKLKQYIPSLDTLSTSLKFLQQNPQLLAITKDGPAKLKEAMSKVNGLQNQFQKAEEIKKFIKERKQYLKEQLGKLGLAKELKQLNKQAYYYSAQVNEYKQLLKDHKKAEQKAIELLSKTKLFKDFLRKNSQLASLFRLPGDPNDPAAIASLAGLQTRVQVNGLIQQQIAAGGPNAQAQFSQNMQQAQSQLNELKNKISRLGSNSGDDLDMPDGFKPNGQKTKSFFKRIELGASIQSQKSNGYFPVTSDIALTAGYKLNDNSMIGVGASYKMGWGENIRNIKITHQGIGLRSFIELKLKGSFWLAGGYEMNYRSGFQRIAELRDRSGWQESGLIGLSKVMDLRSKILKKTKVQLLWDFLSYRQVPKPAAILFRIGYVWR
;
A
#
# COMPACT_ATOMS: atom_id res chain seq x y z
N MET A 1 -80.73 55.36 33.99
CA MET A 1 -80.42 53.98 34.40
C MET A 1 -78.91 53.94 34.61
N CYS A 2 -78.35 54.32 35.77
CA CYS A 2 -78.42 53.68 37.11
C CYS A 2 -78.17 52.16 36.97
N GLU A 3 -77.15 51.55 37.59
CA GLU A 3 -76.81 51.54 39.02
C GLU A 3 -75.40 50.87 39.18
N LYS A 4 -74.35 51.56 39.68
CA LYS A 4 -73.77 51.48 41.03
C LYS A 4 -73.73 50.10 41.71
N LEU A 5 -72.56 49.66 42.17
CA LEU A 5 -72.29 49.40 43.60
C LEU A 5 -70.80 49.14 43.91
N GLU A 6 -70.40 49.67 45.07
CA GLU A 6 -69.06 49.82 45.64
C GLU A 6 -68.66 48.64 46.56
N VAL A 7 -67.34 48.40 46.61
CA VAL A 7 -66.37 48.10 47.72
C VAL A 7 -66.89 47.55 49.08
N PRO A 8 -66.05 46.79 49.83
CA PRO A 8 -65.40 47.44 50.98
C PRO A 8 -63.91 47.06 51.21
N ALA A 9 -63.26 47.92 52.00
CA ALA A 9 -61.83 47.96 52.33
C ALA A 9 -61.48 47.31 53.69
N SER A 10 -60.15 47.26 53.98
CA SER A 10 -59.43 47.18 55.29
C SER A 10 -58.73 45.82 55.54
N GLN A 11 -57.56 45.69 56.18
CA GLN A 11 -56.61 46.60 56.86
C GLN A 11 -55.25 45.86 57.06
N TYR A 12 -54.17 46.64 57.22
CA TYR A 12 -52.75 46.37 57.58
C TYR A 12 -52.36 45.12 58.41
N GLN A 13 -51.17 44.55 58.13
CA GLN A 13 -50.04 44.47 59.10
C GLN A 13 -48.71 43.94 58.47
N LEU A 14 -47.62 44.65 58.76
CA LEU A 14 -46.20 44.29 58.52
C LEU A 14 -45.65 43.43 59.66
N LYS A 15 -44.85 42.39 59.37
CA LYS A 15 -43.72 41.88 60.21
C LYS A 15 -42.87 40.82 59.47
N PRO A 16 -41.64 40.48 59.90
CA PRO A 16 -40.44 40.71 59.12
C PRO A 16 -39.71 39.45 58.63
N SER A 17 -38.79 39.70 57.71
CA SER A 17 -37.73 38.85 57.17
C SER A 17 -37.07 37.89 58.17
N THR A 18 -37.11 36.60 57.87
CA THR A 18 -36.14 35.59 58.34
C THR A 18 -35.27 35.17 57.16
N MET A 19 -33.99 35.56 57.20
CA MET A 19 -32.96 35.10 56.28
C MET A 19 -32.77 33.59 56.45
N LEU A 20 -33.15 32.80 55.44
CA LEU A 20 -32.81 31.38 55.37
C LEU A 20 -31.45 31.19 54.67
N ASN A 21 -30.48 30.77 55.47
CA ASN A 21 -29.08 30.52 55.12
C ASN A 21 -28.89 29.82 53.76
N HIS A 22 -28.33 30.55 52.78
CA HIS A 22 -27.94 30.05 51.46
C HIS A 22 -26.85 28.96 51.46
N ARG A 23 -26.30 28.62 52.63
CA ARG A 23 -25.27 27.56 52.76
C ARG A 23 -25.83 26.14 52.72
N SER A 24 -27.11 25.94 53.06
CA SER A 24 -27.71 24.59 53.08
C SER A 24 -28.30 24.16 51.74
N VAL A 25 -28.64 25.12 50.86
CA VAL A 25 -29.19 24.85 49.52
C VAL A 25 -28.08 24.47 48.53
N LEU A 26 -26.87 25.02 48.68
CA LEU A 26 -25.71 24.65 47.86
C LEU A 26 -25.20 23.22 48.13
N LEU A 27 -25.40 22.69 49.34
CA LEU A 27 -25.02 21.33 49.71
C LEU A 27 -25.97 20.27 49.13
N PHE A 28 -27.26 20.59 48.97
CA PHE A 28 -28.23 19.70 48.32
C PHE A 28 -28.13 19.68 46.79
N ILE A 29 -27.76 20.80 46.16
CA ILE A 29 -27.51 20.84 44.71
C ILE A 29 -26.21 20.10 44.36
N GLY A 30 -25.19 20.11 45.23
CA GLY A 30 -23.97 19.32 45.05
C GLY A 30 -24.19 17.79 45.04
N ILE A 31 -25.15 17.28 45.81
CA ILE A 31 -25.43 15.84 45.93
C ILE A 31 -26.34 15.33 44.79
N LEU A 32 -27.18 16.19 44.21
CA LEU A 32 -28.02 15.86 43.06
C LEU A 32 -27.28 15.94 41.70
N LEU A 33 -26.12 16.59 41.64
CA LEU A 33 -25.23 16.58 40.47
C LEU A 33 -24.22 15.42 40.47
N SER A 34 -24.05 14.69 41.58
CA SER A 34 -23.19 13.49 41.67
C SER A 34 -23.84 12.19 41.17
N THR A 35 -25.12 12.19 40.77
CA THR A 35 -25.78 10.98 40.22
C THR A 35 -25.75 10.90 38.69
N HIS A 36 -25.06 11.82 38.01
CA HIS A 36 -24.61 11.61 36.63
C HIS A 36 -23.18 11.09 36.59
N MET A 37 -22.88 10.08 37.44
CA MET A 37 -21.86 9.13 37.05
C MET A 37 -22.38 8.40 35.82
N GLN A 38 -21.84 8.75 34.65
CA GLN A 38 -21.79 7.76 33.59
C GLN A 38 -21.06 6.56 34.18
N ALA A 39 -21.81 5.48 34.45
CA ALA A 39 -21.24 4.16 34.49
C ALA A 39 -20.44 4.05 33.19
N GLN A 40 -19.13 3.95 33.32
CA GLN A 40 -18.27 3.61 32.22
C GLN A 40 -18.74 2.23 31.74
N GLU A 41 -19.52 2.18 30.66
CA GLU A 41 -19.82 0.95 29.94
C GLU A 41 -18.50 0.40 29.38
N ASP A 42 -17.73 -0.26 30.24
CA ASP A 42 -16.52 -1.00 29.89
C ASP A 42 -16.87 -2.42 29.36
N THR A 43 -18.16 -2.70 29.13
CA THR A 43 -18.67 -3.94 28.52
C THR A 43 -19.43 -3.67 27.23
N ALA A 44 -18.71 -3.85 26.12
CA ALA A 44 -19.15 -4.56 24.93
C ALA A 44 -20.54 -4.26 24.35
N SER A 45 -20.64 -3.21 23.54
CA SER A 45 -21.30 -3.39 22.25
C SER A 45 -20.55 -2.63 21.16
N LEU A 46 -19.99 -3.37 20.18
CA LEU A 46 -19.79 -2.76 18.87
C LEU A 46 -21.20 -2.36 18.41
N SER A 47 -21.50 -1.06 18.30
CA SER A 47 -22.78 -0.58 17.79
C SER A 47 -23.08 -1.07 16.37
N SER A 48 -22.10 -1.67 15.70
CA SER A 48 -22.25 -2.36 14.44
C SER A 48 -21.34 -3.60 14.41
N PRO A 49 -21.90 -4.81 14.23
CA PRO A 49 -21.11 -6.03 14.19
C PRO A 49 -20.18 -6.05 12.96
N VAL A 50 -19.06 -6.77 13.06
CA VAL A 50 -18.10 -6.88 11.95
C VAL A 50 -18.75 -7.63 10.80
N SER A 51 -18.87 -6.96 9.65
CA SER A 51 -19.48 -7.51 8.43
C SER A 51 -18.71 -8.72 7.90
N SER A 52 -19.43 -9.75 7.44
CA SER A 52 -18.87 -10.91 6.72
C SER A 52 -18.00 -10.51 5.52
N LYS A 53 -18.24 -9.34 4.93
CA LYS A 53 -17.43 -8.75 3.85
C LYS A 53 -15.98 -8.48 4.26
N TYR A 54 -15.72 -8.24 5.55
CA TYR A 54 -14.36 -8.15 6.08
C TYR A 54 -13.61 -9.47 5.90
N LEU A 55 -14.21 -10.59 6.34
CA LEU A 55 -13.61 -11.92 6.24
C LEU A 55 -13.35 -12.31 4.79
N GLU A 56 -14.28 -12.01 3.88
CA GLU A 56 -14.11 -12.26 2.44
C GLU A 56 -12.98 -11.41 1.83
N VAL A 57 -12.88 -10.14 2.21
CA VAL A 57 -11.80 -9.26 1.74
C VAL A 57 -10.45 -9.73 2.24
N VAL A 58 -10.34 -10.11 3.52
CA VAL A 58 -9.10 -10.63 4.11
C VAL A 58 -8.72 -11.97 3.48
N ASN A 59 -9.66 -12.91 3.37
CA ASN A 59 -9.46 -14.20 2.70
C ASN A 59 -8.95 -13.99 1.26
N LYS A 60 -9.67 -13.22 0.45
CA LYS A 60 -9.28 -12.96 -0.95
C LYS A 60 -7.92 -12.28 -1.04
N LYS A 61 -7.61 -11.32 -0.17
CA LYS A 61 -6.31 -10.62 -0.17
C LYS A 61 -5.17 -11.58 0.24
N ALA A 62 -5.36 -12.34 1.31
CA ALA A 62 -4.39 -13.29 1.81
C ALA A 62 -4.08 -14.39 0.78
N SER A 63 -5.12 -15.06 0.27
CA SER A 63 -5.00 -16.11 -0.76
C SER A 63 -4.32 -15.61 -2.03
N ASN A 64 -4.67 -14.43 -2.53
CA ASN A 64 -4.04 -13.86 -3.72
C ASN A 64 -2.55 -13.54 -3.53
N LEU A 65 -2.17 -13.02 -2.36
CA LEU A 65 -0.78 -12.70 -2.06
C LEU A 65 0.04 -13.96 -1.79
N GLU A 66 -0.56 -14.94 -1.10
CA GLU A 66 0.03 -16.25 -0.81
C GLU A 66 0.42 -16.95 -2.11
N GLN A 67 -0.54 -17.13 -3.04
CA GLN A 67 -0.29 -17.76 -4.35
C GLN A 67 0.75 -17.00 -5.19
N LYS A 68 0.73 -15.66 -5.14
CA LYS A 68 1.69 -14.85 -5.90
C LYS A 68 3.09 -14.97 -5.32
N LEU A 69 3.22 -14.96 -4.01
CA LEU A 69 4.50 -15.08 -3.34
C LEU A 69 5.10 -16.46 -3.56
N ASP A 70 4.30 -17.51 -3.42
CA ASP A 70 4.69 -18.90 -3.66
C ASP A 70 5.23 -19.11 -5.10
N LYS A 71 4.44 -18.69 -6.11
CA LYS A 71 4.86 -18.77 -7.52
C LYS A 71 6.14 -17.99 -7.83
N GLN A 72 6.36 -16.85 -7.17
CA GLN A 72 7.56 -16.03 -7.42
C GLN A 72 8.79 -16.60 -6.71
N SER A 73 8.60 -17.16 -5.52
CA SER A 73 9.60 -17.90 -4.75
C SER A 73 10.09 -19.13 -5.52
N GLU A 74 9.18 -19.94 -6.06
CA GLU A 74 9.54 -21.08 -6.91
C GLU A 74 10.30 -20.62 -8.16
N LYS A 75 9.75 -19.61 -8.85
CA LYS A 75 10.32 -19.07 -10.08
C LYS A 75 11.72 -18.51 -9.91
N ILE A 76 12.02 -17.82 -8.80
CA ILE A 76 13.37 -17.28 -8.56
C ILE A 76 14.35 -18.43 -8.30
N ILE A 77 13.99 -19.41 -7.48
CA ILE A 77 14.83 -20.58 -7.18
C ILE A 77 15.18 -21.33 -8.47
N THR A 78 14.18 -21.65 -9.30
CA THR A 78 14.40 -22.35 -10.58
C THR A 78 15.28 -21.53 -11.53
N ARG A 79 15.10 -20.20 -11.58
CA ARG A 79 15.90 -19.34 -12.46
C ARG A 79 17.34 -19.26 -12.01
N LEU A 80 17.60 -19.10 -10.72
CA LEU A 80 18.95 -19.06 -10.17
C LEU A 80 19.66 -20.40 -10.41
N LEU A 81 19.02 -21.53 -10.13
CA LEU A 81 19.57 -22.86 -10.40
C LEU A 81 19.92 -23.05 -11.89
N LYS A 82 19.02 -22.63 -12.81
CA LYS A 82 19.28 -22.68 -14.26
C LYS A 82 20.45 -21.77 -14.67
N GLN A 83 20.57 -20.58 -14.08
CA GLN A 83 21.67 -19.66 -14.37
C GLN A 83 23.01 -20.16 -13.84
N GLU A 84 23.05 -20.68 -12.63
CA GLU A 84 24.24 -21.31 -12.05
C GLU A 84 24.67 -22.53 -12.86
N SER A 85 23.72 -23.36 -13.31
CA SER A 85 24.02 -24.49 -14.20
C SER A 85 24.63 -24.04 -15.53
N LYS A 86 24.19 -22.90 -16.08
CA LYS A 86 24.80 -22.32 -17.29
C LYS A 86 26.19 -21.76 -17.03
N LEU A 87 26.39 -21.12 -15.87
CA LEU A 87 27.70 -20.64 -15.43
C LEU A 87 28.69 -21.78 -15.24
N LYS A 88 28.27 -22.87 -14.58
CA LYS A 88 29.05 -24.10 -14.43
C LYS A 88 29.54 -24.61 -15.78
N ARG A 89 28.64 -24.75 -16.78
CA ARG A 89 29.01 -25.20 -18.13
C ARG A 89 29.99 -24.25 -18.82
N LYS A 90 29.81 -22.93 -18.66
CA LYS A 90 30.70 -21.93 -19.25
C LYS A 90 32.08 -21.95 -18.61
N LEU A 91 32.14 -22.06 -17.28
CA LEU A 91 33.39 -22.14 -16.54
C LEU A 91 34.10 -23.46 -16.85
N ALA A 92 33.38 -24.58 -16.91
CA ALA A 92 33.97 -25.90 -17.18
C ALA A 92 34.67 -25.99 -18.55
N ARG A 93 34.23 -25.19 -19.53
CA ARG A 93 34.90 -25.07 -20.84
C ARG A 93 36.26 -24.36 -20.78
N LYS A 94 36.48 -23.54 -19.75
CA LYS A 94 37.74 -22.82 -19.52
C LYS A 94 38.61 -23.56 -18.50
N ASP A 95 37.99 -23.97 -17.41
CA ASP A 95 38.61 -24.66 -16.28
C ASP A 95 37.55 -25.57 -15.61
N SER A 96 37.69 -26.88 -15.86
CA SER A 96 36.80 -27.90 -15.31
C SER A 96 36.95 -28.04 -13.79
N ALA A 97 38.18 -27.91 -13.27
CA ALA A 97 38.47 -28.04 -11.85
C ALA A 97 37.85 -26.86 -11.06
N ALA A 98 38.02 -25.62 -11.54
CA ALA A 98 37.38 -24.45 -10.94
C ALA A 98 35.85 -24.52 -11.03
N ALA A 99 35.28 -25.07 -12.11
CA ALA A 99 33.83 -25.25 -12.23
C ALA A 99 33.27 -26.25 -11.21
N ILE A 100 34.01 -27.33 -10.91
CA ILE A 100 33.65 -28.29 -9.87
C ILE A 100 33.81 -27.66 -8.48
N ALA A 101 34.90 -26.92 -8.23
CA ALA A 101 35.14 -26.25 -6.96
C ALA A 101 34.04 -25.23 -6.60
N VAL A 102 33.54 -24.46 -7.58
CA VAL A 102 32.55 -23.40 -7.35
C VAL A 102 31.09 -23.88 -7.39
N PHE A 103 30.78 -24.89 -8.21
CA PHE A 103 29.40 -25.35 -8.47
C PHE A 103 29.16 -26.84 -8.21
N GLY A 104 30.12 -27.56 -7.62
CA GLY A 104 29.99 -28.98 -7.30
C GLY A 104 28.84 -29.27 -6.34
N ASP A 105 28.69 -28.43 -5.33
CA ASP A 105 27.70 -28.56 -4.25
C ASP A 105 26.38 -27.81 -4.50
N ALA A 106 26.25 -27.12 -5.64
CA ALA A 106 25.12 -26.23 -5.89
C ALA A 106 23.78 -26.97 -5.77
N LYS A 107 23.64 -28.14 -6.42
CA LYS A 107 22.40 -28.93 -6.40
C LYS A 107 21.98 -29.32 -4.97
N GLU A 108 22.95 -29.70 -4.15
CA GLU A 108 22.72 -30.06 -2.75
C GLU A 108 22.25 -28.85 -1.93
N ARG A 109 22.88 -27.68 -2.10
CA ARG A 109 22.48 -26.43 -1.44
C ARG A 109 21.04 -26.04 -1.75
N TYR A 110 20.64 -26.14 -3.02
CA TYR A 110 19.25 -25.89 -3.44
C TYR A 110 18.29 -26.94 -2.88
N GLY A 111 18.71 -28.21 -2.79
CA GLY A 111 17.94 -29.27 -2.13
C GLY A 111 17.71 -29.00 -0.64
N LYS A 112 18.76 -28.60 0.10
CA LYS A 112 18.67 -28.19 1.51
C LYS A 112 17.74 -26.99 1.70
N LEU A 113 17.81 -26.00 0.79
CA LEU A 113 16.85 -24.88 0.80
C LEU A 113 15.42 -25.39 0.63
N GLN A 114 15.14 -26.24 -0.36
CA GLN A 114 13.79 -26.77 -0.58
C GLN A 114 13.26 -27.53 0.64
N GLN A 115 14.09 -28.37 1.27
CA GLN A 115 13.74 -29.06 2.51
C GLN A 115 13.42 -28.08 3.64
N LYS A 116 14.25 -27.04 3.81
CA LYS A 116 14.00 -25.97 4.80
C LYS A 116 12.68 -25.23 4.53
N LEU A 117 12.34 -25.00 3.26
CA LEU A 117 11.10 -24.32 2.85
C LEU A 117 9.86 -25.22 2.94
N ALA A 118 10.02 -26.55 3.03
CA ALA A 118 8.92 -27.47 3.28
C ALA A 118 8.45 -27.42 4.75
N GLY A 119 9.36 -27.05 5.66
CA GLY A 119 9.04 -26.82 7.07
C GLY A 119 8.08 -25.65 7.29
N THR A 120 7.26 -25.75 8.34
CA THR A 120 6.46 -24.63 8.83
C THR A 120 7.23 -23.92 9.93
N GLU A 121 7.83 -22.78 9.62
CA GLU A 121 8.49 -21.92 10.60
C GLU A 121 7.64 -20.68 10.89
N LYS A 122 7.63 -20.24 12.16
CA LYS A 122 7.03 -18.95 12.53
C LYS A 122 7.78 -17.81 11.84
N LEU A 123 7.02 -16.83 11.33
CA LEU A 123 7.58 -15.62 10.75
C LEU A 123 8.49 -14.89 11.74
N LYS A 124 9.79 -14.82 11.42
CA LYS A 124 10.82 -14.18 12.24
C LYS A 124 10.84 -12.67 12.06
N GLN A 125 10.49 -12.19 10.86
CA GLN A 125 10.45 -10.76 10.56
C GLN A 125 9.07 -10.16 10.83
N TYR A 126 9.02 -9.05 11.56
CA TYR A 126 7.78 -8.36 11.84
C TYR A 126 7.16 -7.73 10.58
N ILE A 127 5.87 -7.99 10.33
CA ILE A 127 5.08 -7.33 9.28
C ILE A 127 3.84 -6.72 9.96
N PRO A 128 3.79 -5.39 10.16
CA PRO A 128 2.75 -4.75 10.99
C PRO A 128 1.32 -5.08 10.55
N SER A 129 1.02 -4.90 9.26
CA SER A 129 -0.32 -5.16 8.73
C SER A 129 -0.74 -6.63 8.83
N LEU A 130 0.21 -7.56 8.77
CA LEU A 130 -0.07 -8.98 8.90
C LEU A 130 -0.35 -9.35 10.36
N ASP A 131 0.40 -8.76 11.29
CA ASP A 131 0.18 -8.90 12.73
C ASP A 131 -1.19 -8.35 13.15
N THR A 132 -1.57 -7.16 12.66
CA THR A 132 -2.90 -6.59 12.89
C THR A 132 -4.00 -7.52 12.35
N LEU A 133 -3.86 -8.08 11.15
CA LEU A 133 -4.84 -9.00 10.56
C LEU A 133 -4.93 -10.33 11.32
N SER A 134 -3.79 -10.92 11.70
CA SER A 134 -3.77 -12.16 12.48
C SER A 134 -4.43 -11.95 13.84
N THR A 135 -4.10 -10.84 14.50
CA THR A 135 -4.62 -10.53 15.84
C THR A 135 -6.10 -10.16 15.81
N SER A 136 -6.57 -9.44 14.78
CA SER A 136 -8.00 -9.14 14.62
C SER A 136 -8.84 -10.38 14.37
N LEU A 137 -8.36 -11.34 13.56
CA LEU A 137 -9.09 -12.60 13.35
C LEU A 137 -9.12 -13.47 14.61
N LYS A 138 -8.01 -13.55 15.37
CA LYS A 138 -7.98 -14.25 16.66
C LYS A 138 -8.93 -13.62 17.68
N PHE A 139 -9.00 -12.29 17.71
CA PHE A 139 -9.94 -11.57 18.56
C PHE A 139 -11.39 -11.92 18.23
N LEU A 140 -11.74 -11.93 16.94
CA LEU A 140 -13.09 -12.32 16.48
C LEU A 140 -13.40 -13.78 16.77
N GLN A 141 -12.40 -14.66 16.76
CA GLN A 141 -12.57 -16.06 17.16
C GLN A 141 -12.94 -16.21 18.63
N GLN A 142 -12.34 -15.38 19.50
CA GLN A 142 -12.61 -15.39 20.95
C GLN A 142 -13.86 -14.59 21.34
N ASN A 143 -14.40 -13.79 20.43
CA ASN A 143 -15.59 -12.97 20.66
C ASN A 143 -16.62 -13.18 19.53
N PRO A 144 -17.23 -14.38 19.39
CA PRO A 144 -18.17 -14.68 18.32
C PRO A 144 -19.35 -13.71 18.24
N GLN A 145 -19.77 -13.14 19.37
CA GLN A 145 -20.84 -12.14 19.48
C GLN A 145 -20.57 -10.83 18.71
N LEU A 146 -19.31 -10.55 18.36
CA LEU A 146 -18.91 -9.35 17.61
C LEU A 146 -19.00 -9.56 16.08
N LEU A 147 -19.29 -10.78 15.64
CA LEU A 147 -19.49 -11.11 14.24
C LEU A 147 -20.97 -10.95 13.88
N ALA A 148 -21.25 -10.31 12.74
CA ALA A 148 -22.59 -10.31 12.16
C ALA A 148 -22.80 -11.69 11.50
N ILE A 149 -23.10 -12.72 12.29
CA ILE A 149 -23.10 -14.10 11.78
C ILE A 149 -24.33 -14.36 10.91
N THR A 150 -24.13 -14.33 9.59
CA THR A 150 -24.83 -15.25 8.66
C THR A 150 -24.44 -16.69 9.01
N LYS A 151 -25.29 -17.71 8.80
CA LYS A 151 -25.03 -19.13 9.14
C LYS A 151 -23.60 -19.64 8.82
N ASP A 152 -22.92 -19.09 7.81
CA ASP A 152 -21.55 -19.44 7.39
C ASP A 152 -20.40 -18.70 8.08
N GLY A 153 -20.66 -17.82 9.06
CA GLY A 153 -19.66 -16.93 9.67
C GLY A 153 -18.45 -17.64 10.29
N PRO A 154 -18.64 -18.66 11.15
CA PRO A 154 -17.53 -19.41 11.76
C PRO A 154 -16.64 -20.13 10.73
N ALA A 155 -17.24 -20.68 9.67
CA ALA A 155 -16.50 -21.33 8.58
C ALA A 155 -15.64 -20.33 7.82
N LYS A 156 -16.22 -19.16 7.45
CA LYS A 156 -15.49 -18.08 6.78
C LYS A 156 -14.36 -17.50 7.64
N LEU A 157 -14.55 -17.42 8.96
CA LEU A 157 -13.50 -16.98 9.89
C LEU A 157 -12.33 -17.97 9.92
N LYS A 158 -12.62 -19.27 10.06
CA LYS A 158 -11.60 -20.33 10.04
C LYS A 158 -10.82 -20.32 8.72
N GLU A 159 -11.52 -20.12 7.61
CA GLU A 159 -10.89 -20.00 6.28
C GLU A 159 -9.97 -18.77 6.21
N ALA A 160 -10.46 -17.59 6.62
CA ALA A 160 -9.66 -16.36 6.63
C ALA A 160 -8.41 -16.50 7.50
N MET A 161 -8.52 -17.11 8.70
CA MET A 161 -7.39 -17.41 9.56
C MET A 161 -6.39 -18.35 8.89
N SER A 162 -6.86 -19.42 8.26
CA SER A 162 -6.01 -20.36 7.52
C SER A 162 -5.22 -19.66 6.42
N LYS A 163 -5.86 -18.80 5.63
CA LYS A 163 -5.18 -18.02 4.57
C LYS A 163 -4.19 -16.99 5.10
N VAL A 164 -4.50 -16.33 6.21
CA VAL A 164 -3.55 -15.40 6.85
C VAL A 164 -2.33 -16.15 7.39
N ASN A 165 -2.52 -17.33 7.99
CA ASN A 165 -1.42 -18.19 8.43
C ASN A 165 -0.59 -18.71 7.25
N GLY A 166 -1.24 -19.15 6.16
CA GLY A 166 -0.57 -19.55 4.92
C GLY A 166 0.28 -18.42 4.34
N LEU A 167 -0.27 -17.21 4.29
CA LEU A 167 0.46 -16.02 3.87
C LEU A 167 1.66 -15.71 4.79
N GLN A 168 1.50 -15.83 6.11
CA GLN A 168 2.59 -15.65 7.07
C GLN A 168 3.73 -16.63 6.81
N ASN A 169 3.41 -17.90 6.56
CA ASN A 169 4.40 -18.92 6.19
C ASN A 169 5.10 -18.56 4.87
N GLN A 170 4.36 -18.08 3.86
CA GLN A 170 4.96 -17.68 2.59
C GLN A 170 5.90 -16.48 2.71
N PHE A 171 5.61 -15.50 3.57
CA PHE A 171 6.56 -14.43 3.87
C PHE A 171 7.81 -14.94 4.59
N GLN A 172 7.67 -15.90 5.50
CA GLN A 172 8.82 -16.51 6.15
C GLN A 172 9.70 -17.25 5.14
N LYS A 173 9.11 -18.06 4.26
CA LYS A 173 9.81 -18.69 3.14
C LYS A 173 10.53 -17.68 2.27
N ALA A 174 9.88 -16.55 1.96
CA ALA A 174 10.47 -15.51 1.13
C ALA A 174 11.70 -14.84 1.77
N GLU A 175 11.70 -14.65 3.09
CA GLU A 175 12.87 -14.13 3.81
C GLU A 175 14.01 -15.15 3.85
N GLU A 176 13.73 -16.43 4.05
CA GLU A 176 14.73 -17.50 3.97
C GLU A 176 15.35 -17.60 2.56
N ILE A 177 14.52 -17.43 1.52
CA ILE A 177 14.99 -17.35 0.12
C ILE A 177 15.85 -16.11 -0.09
N LYS A 178 15.42 -14.93 0.39
CA LYS A 178 16.22 -13.70 0.26
C LYS A 178 17.59 -13.86 0.92
N LYS A 179 17.65 -14.44 2.13
CA LYS A 179 18.89 -14.74 2.83
C LYS A 179 19.78 -15.67 2.01
N PHE A 180 19.23 -16.78 1.53
CA PHE A 180 19.95 -17.72 0.66
C PHE A 180 20.51 -17.04 -0.60
N ILE A 181 19.69 -16.22 -1.28
CA ILE A 181 20.11 -15.50 -2.49
C ILE A 181 21.25 -14.53 -2.16
N LYS A 182 21.19 -13.85 -1.01
CA LYS A 182 22.23 -12.91 -0.57
C LYS A 182 23.56 -13.64 -0.36
N GLU A 183 23.54 -14.72 0.41
CA GLU A 183 24.72 -15.56 0.67
C GLU A 183 25.30 -16.13 -0.63
N ARG A 184 24.43 -16.67 -1.50
CA ARG A 184 24.86 -17.26 -2.77
C ARG A 184 25.42 -16.21 -3.73
N LYS A 185 24.81 -15.02 -3.80
CA LYS A 185 25.29 -13.88 -4.58
C LYS A 185 26.70 -13.48 -4.14
N GLN A 186 26.90 -13.32 -2.83
CA GLN A 186 28.19 -12.90 -2.27
C GLN A 186 29.28 -13.92 -2.60
N TYR A 187 29.01 -15.19 -2.35
CA TYR A 187 29.92 -16.30 -2.70
C TYR A 187 30.29 -16.30 -4.19
N LEU A 188 29.29 -16.21 -5.09
CA LEU A 188 29.57 -16.21 -6.53
C LEU A 188 30.34 -14.97 -6.98
N LYS A 189 30.12 -13.81 -6.35
CA LYS A 189 30.88 -12.58 -6.64
C LYS A 189 32.36 -12.76 -6.31
N GLU A 190 32.67 -13.34 -5.16
CA GLU A 190 34.04 -13.60 -4.71
C GLU A 190 34.76 -14.63 -5.58
N GLN A 191 34.08 -15.74 -5.89
CA GLN A 191 34.67 -16.84 -6.67
C GLN A 191 34.83 -16.49 -8.16
N LEU A 192 33.82 -15.85 -8.76
CA LEU A 192 33.80 -15.61 -10.21
C LEU A 192 34.37 -14.24 -10.62
N GLY A 193 34.57 -13.33 -9.67
CA GLY A 193 35.14 -12.00 -9.94
C GLY A 193 36.53 -12.08 -10.58
N LYS A 194 37.33 -13.08 -10.19
CA LYS A 194 38.67 -13.34 -10.72
C LYS A 194 38.68 -14.11 -12.05
N LEU A 195 37.53 -14.63 -12.48
CA LEU A 195 37.41 -15.59 -13.61
C LEU A 195 36.79 -14.97 -14.87
N GLY A 196 36.62 -13.64 -14.92
CA GLY A 196 36.13 -12.92 -16.10
C GLY A 196 34.65 -13.15 -16.43
N LEU A 197 33.82 -13.60 -15.46
CA LEU A 197 32.38 -13.87 -15.63
C LEU A 197 31.48 -12.75 -15.06
N ALA A 198 31.99 -11.51 -15.06
CA ALA A 198 31.32 -10.36 -14.46
C ALA A 198 29.96 -10.04 -15.10
N LYS A 199 29.81 -10.26 -16.42
CA LYS A 199 28.55 -9.99 -17.14
C LYS A 199 27.42 -10.92 -16.70
N GLU A 200 27.70 -12.19 -16.49
CA GLU A 200 26.76 -13.19 -16.03
C GLU A 200 26.38 -12.98 -14.55
N LEU A 201 27.35 -12.57 -13.71
CA LEU A 201 27.09 -12.14 -12.33
C LEU A 201 26.10 -10.97 -12.26
N LYS A 202 26.20 -9.99 -13.17
CA LYS A 202 25.23 -8.87 -13.24
C LYS A 202 23.79 -9.36 -13.48
N GLN A 203 23.62 -10.44 -14.26
CA GLN A 203 22.28 -10.99 -14.53
C GLN A 203 21.67 -11.67 -13.31
N LEU A 204 22.47 -12.40 -12.52
CA LEU A 204 22.05 -12.99 -11.24
C LEU A 204 21.67 -11.89 -10.25
N ASN A 205 22.51 -10.86 -10.10
CA ASN A 205 22.25 -9.72 -9.22
C ASN A 205 20.93 -9.02 -9.55
N LYS A 206 20.61 -8.86 -10.83
CA LYS A 206 19.34 -8.28 -11.29
C LYS A 206 18.14 -9.11 -10.85
N GLN A 207 18.22 -10.44 -10.93
CA GLN A 207 17.11 -11.31 -10.51
C GLN A 207 16.92 -11.28 -9.00
N ALA A 208 18.02 -11.34 -8.25
CA ALA A 208 18.07 -11.19 -6.81
C ALA A 208 17.40 -9.89 -6.35
N TYR A 209 17.78 -8.77 -6.97
CA TYR A 209 17.19 -7.45 -6.69
C TYR A 209 15.68 -7.42 -6.96
N TYR A 210 15.22 -7.87 -8.14
CA TYR A 210 13.79 -7.82 -8.48
C TYR A 210 12.95 -8.72 -7.58
N TYR A 211 13.49 -9.84 -7.09
CA TYR A 211 12.80 -10.67 -6.11
C TYR A 211 12.62 -9.94 -4.78
N SER A 212 13.67 -9.31 -4.23
CA SER A 212 13.55 -8.48 -3.02
C SER A 212 12.52 -7.36 -3.21
N ALA A 213 12.60 -6.62 -4.32
CA ALA A 213 11.67 -5.56 -4.63
C ALA A 213 10.21 -6.06 -4.75
N GLN A 214 10.01 -7.28 -5.26
CA GLN A 214 8.69 -7.88 -5.38
C GLN A 214 8.11 -8.32 -4.03
N VAL A 215 8.94 -8.91 -3.15
CA VAL A 215 8.54 -9.22 -1.77
C VAL A 215 8.16 -7.94 -1.03
N ASN A 216 8.94 -6.87 -1.20
CA ASN A 216 8.66 -5.56 -0.61
C ASN A 216 7.36 -4.94 -1.16
N GLU A 217 7.09 -5.03 -2.46
CA GLU A 217 5.80 -4.62 -3.05
C GLU A 217 4.63 -5.40 -2.44
N TYR A 218 4.80 -6.70 -2.17
CA TYR A 218 3.74 -7.51 -1.54
C TYR A 218 3.51 -7.12 -0.07
N LYS A 219 4.56 -6.74 0.67
CA LYS A 219 4.44 -6.13 1.99
C LYS A 219 3.71 -4.78 1.92
N GLN A 220 3.96 -3.98 0.90
CA GLN A 220 3.24 -2.70 0.70
C GLN A 220 1.77 -2.91 0.32
N LEU A 221 1.46 -3.90 -0.54
CA LEU A 221 0.08 -4.26 -0.88
C LEU A 221 -0.72 -4.74 0.34
N LEU A 222 -0.06 -5.31 1.35
CA LEU A 222 -0.72 -5.64 2.61
C LEU A 222 -1.14 -4.39 3.40
N LYS A 223 -0.34 -3.32 3.37
CA LYS A 223 -0.66 -2.04 4.03
C LYS A 223 -1.83 -1.30 3.35
N ASP A 224 -2.07 -1.58 2.07
CA ASP A 224 -3.20 -1.01 1.32
C ASP A 224 -4.50 -1.74 1.73
N HIS A 225 -5.14 -1.22 2.77
CA HIS A 225 -6.39 -1.76 3.31
C HIS A 225 -7.57 -1.32 2.44
N LYS A 226 -8.41 -2.26 2.00
CA LYS A 226 -9.67 -1.90 1.32
C LYS A 226 -10.65 -1.26 2.30
N LYS A 227 -11.63 -0.49 1.82
CA LYS A 227 -12.64 0.19 2.65
C LYS A 227 -13.26 -0.69 3.75
N ALA A 228 -13.61 -1.95 3.43
CA ALA A 228 -14.16 -2.89 4.41
C ALA A 228 -13.15 -3.33 5.49
N GLU A 229 -11.89 -3.52 5.11
CA GLU A 229 -10.78 -3.84 6.01
C GLU A 229 -10.44 -2.65 6.91
N GLN A 230 -10.37 -1.45 6.34
CA GLN A 230 -10.19 -0.19 7.08
C GLN A 230 -11.30 0.00 8.10
N LYS A 231 -12.57 -0.16 7.69
CA LYS A 231 -13.70 0.06 8.58
C LYS A 231 -13.75 -0.97 9.71
N ALA A 232 -13.48 -2.24 9.43
CA ALA A 232 -13.43 -3.27 10.46
C ALA A 232 -12.30 -3.01 11.47
N ILE A 233 -11.09 -2.68 11.00
CA ILE A 233 -9.96 -2.35 11.88
C ILE A 233 -10.26 -1.09 12.69
N GLU A 234 -10.86 -0.06 12.08
CA GLU A 234 -11.29 1.16 12.76
C GLU A 234 -12.26 0.85 13.91
N LEU A 235 -13.31 0.08 13.62
CA LEU A 235 -14.32 -0.33 14.61
C LEU A 235 -13.70 -1.16 15.75
N LEU A 236 -12.88 -2.16 15.42
CA LEU A 236 -12.18 -2.97 16.43
C LEU A 236 -11.23 -2.09 17.28
N SER A 237 -10.43 -1.24 16.64
CA SER A 237 -9.46 -0.35 17.30
C SER A 237 -10.08 0.68 18.23
N LYS A 238 -11.38 0.97 18.12
CA LYS A 238 -12.09 1.85 19.05
C LYS A 238 -12.42 1.16 20.37
N THR A 239 -12.48 -0.17 20.41
CA THR A 239 -12.80 -0.92 21.62
C THR A 239 -11.56 -1.11 22.51
N LYS A 240 -11.68 -0.85 23.81
CA LYS A 240 -10.62 -1.07 24.81
C LYS A 240 -10.23 -2.56 24.86
N LEU A 241 -11.22 -3.46 24.82
CA LEU A 241 -11.03 -4.91 24.79
C LEU A 241 -10.10 -5.35 23.65
N PHE A 242 -10.27 -4.81 22.43
CA PHE A 242 -9.40 -5.12 21.31
C PHE A 242 -8.00 -4.50 21.46
N LYS A 243 -7.89 -3.27 21.96
CA LYS A 243 -6.58 -2.64 22.22
C LYS A 243 -5.77 -3.47 23.22
N ASP A 244 -6.40 -3.92 24.29
CA ASP A 244 -5.76 -4.75 25.31
C ASP A 244 -5.43 -6.14 24.77
N PHE A 245 -6.32 -6.72 23.97
CA PHE A 245 -6.05 -7.97 23.28
C PHE A 245 -4.84 -7.85 22.34
N LEU A 246 -4.75 -6.79 21.54
CA LEU A 246 -3.62 -6.50 20.67
C LEU A 246 -2.32 -6.32 21.47
N ARG A 247 -2.37 -5.61 22.60
CA ARG A 247 -1.23 -5.41 23.50
C ARG A 247 -0.72 -6.72 24.13
N LYS A 248 -1.54 -7.77 24.21
CA LYS A 248 -1.16 -9.05 24.82
C LYS A 248 -0.81 -10.13 23.79
N ASN A 249 -1.48 -10.15 22.64
CA ASN A 249 -1.46 -11.30 21.71
C ASN A 249 -0.73 -11.03 20.38
N SER A 250 -0.36 -9.79 20.11
CA SER A 250 0.30 -9.42 18.85
C SER A 250 1.78 -9.83 18.81
N GLN A 251 2.31 -10.00 17.61
CA GLN A 251 3.76 -10.14 17.40
C GLN A 251 4.48 -8.88 17.86
N LEU A 252 3.88 -7.69 17.68
CA LEU A 252 4.42 -6.45 18.23
C LEU A 252 4.55 -6.51 19.75
N ALA A 253 3.54 -7.02 20.45
CA ALA A 253 3.58 -7.20 21.90
C ALA A 253 4.68 -8.17 22.31
N SER A 254 4.92 -9.23 21.54
CA SER A 254 6.04 -10.15 21.78
C SER A 254 7.40 -9.48 21.59
N LEU A 255 7.49 -8.44 20.75
CA LEU A 255 8.70 -7.65 20.52
C LEU A 255 8.87 -6.52 21.55
N PHE A 256 7.76 -5.96 22.04
CA PHE A 256 7.68 -4.84 22.98
C PHE A 256 6.56 -5.11 24.00
N ARG A 257 6.84 -5.92 25.02
CA ARG A 257 5.90 -6.13 26.13
C ARG A 257 5.86 -4.86 26.97
N LEU A 258 4.89 -3.99 26.71
CA LEU A 258 4.67 -2.76 27.49
C LEU A 258 4.08 -3.12 28.86
N PRO A 259 4.51 -2.45 29.96
CA PRO A 259 3.96 -2.71 31.28
C PRO A 259 2.45 -2.45 31.28
N GLY A 260 1.71 -3.41 31.81
CA GLY A 260 0.26 -3.38 31.88
C GLY A 260 -0.30 -4.27 32.99
N ASP A 261 0.48 -5.26 33.43
CA ASP A 261 0.15 -6.11 34.58
C ASP A 261 1.39 -6.21 35.49
N PRO A 262 1.35 -5.69 36.73
CA PRO A 262 2.44 -5.78 37.71
C PRO A 262 2.83 -7.22 38.07
N ASN A 263 1.95 -8.19 37.80
CA ASN A 263 2.12 -9.60 38.18
C ASN A 263 2.47 -10.52 37.00
N ASP A 264 2.74 -10.00 35.79
CA ASP A 264 3.19 -10.82 34.65
C ASP A 264 4.72 -11.10 34.75
N PRO A 265 5.14 -12.35 35.07
CA PRO A 265 6.56 -12.70 35.25
C PRO A 265 7.41 -12.45 33.99
N ALA A 266 6.79 -12.44 32.82
CA ALA A 266 7.48 -12.24 31.54
C ALA A 266 7.56 -10.77 31.12
N ALA A 267 6.67 -9.90 31.62
CA ALA A 267 6.82 -8.45 31.49
C ALA A 267 8.04 -7.97 32.30
N ILE A 268 8.20 -8.50 33.52
CA ILE A 268 9.36 -8.26 34.38
C ILE A 268 10.67 -8.69 33.70
N ALA A 269 10.69 -9.83 32.98
CA ALA A 269 11.89 -10.29 32.25
C ALA A 269 12.25 -9.41 31.02
N SER A 270 11.27 -8.79 30.35
CA SER A 270 11.52 -7.87 29.23
C SER A 270 11.94 -6.45 29.66
N LEU A 271 11.74 -6.16 30.95
CA LEU A 271 12.09 -4.91 31.63
C LEU A 271 13.27 -5.09 32.61
N ALA A 272 13.74 -6.32 32.83
CA ALA A 272 14.88 -6.62 33.67
C ALA A 272 16.12 -5.95 33.06
N GLY A 273 16.39 -4.72 33.53
CA GLY A 273 17.49 -3.81 33.18
C GLY A 273 17.20 -2.74 32.11
N LEU A 274 15.93 -2.55 31.74
CA LEU A 274 15.46 -1.22 31.34
C LEU A 274 15.05 -0.47 32.60
N GLN A 275 15.98 0.33 33.14
CA GLN A 275 15.75 1.30 34.22
C GLN A 275 14.57 2.22 33.84
N THR A 276 13.36 1.89 34.27
CA THR A 276 12.21 2.79 34.13
C THR A 276 12.45 3.98 35.07
N ARG A 277 12.06 5.20 34.67
CA ARG A 277 12.21 6.41 35.54
C ARG A 277 11.62 6.21 36.95
N VAL A 278 10.61 5.33 37.06
CA VAL A 278 9.98 4.95 38.33
C VAL A 278 10.90 4.07 39.19
N GLN A 279 11.57 3.07 38.61
CA GLN A 279 12.57 2.25 39.33
C GLN A 279 13.84 3.04 39.64
N VAL A 280 14.26 3.96 38.77
CA VAL A 280 15.42 4.83 39.01
C VAL A 280 15.15 5.78 40.16
N ASN A 281 13.97 6.38 40.25
CA ASN A 281 13.64 7.24 41.39
C ASN A 281 13.55 6.45 42.71
N GLY A 282 13.04 5.21 42.70
CA GLY A 282 13.04 4.34 43.88
C GLY A 282 14.43 3.86 44.31
N LEU A 283 15.28 3.48 43.36
CA LEU A 283 16.67 3.08 43.61
C LEU A 283 17.54 4.26 44.05
N ILE A 284 17.36 5.46 43.47
CA ILE A 284 18.07 6.67 43.89
C ILE A 284 17.66 7.06 45.32
N GLN A 285 16.39 6.89 45.72
CA GLN A 285 15.96 7.15 47.09
C GLN A 285 16.44 6.09 48.10
N GLN A 286 16.54 4.81 47.72
CA GLN A 286 16.98 3.74 48.63
C GLN A 286 18.50 3.53 48.68
N GLN A 287 19.24 3.71 47.58
CA GLN A 287 20.69 3.47 47.53
C GLN A 287 21.54 4.70 47.85
N ILE A 288 21.05 5.94 47.67
CA ILE A 288 21.78 7.11 48.15
C ILE A 288 21.66 7.25 49.68
N ALA A 289 20.58 6.75 50.27
CA ALA A 289 20.41 6.74 51.73
C ALA A 289 21.15 5.59 52.45
N ALA A 290 21.49 4.49 51.75
CA ALA A 290 22.06 3.29 52.37
C ALA A 290 23.41 2.80 51.77
N GLY A 291 23.93 3.42 50.71
CA GLY A 291 25.11 2.96 49.99
C GLY A 291 26.42 3.59 50.47
N GLY A 292 27.12 2.93 51.39
CA GLY A 292 28.52 3.22 51.71
C GLY A 292 29.48 2.94 50.52
N PRO A 293 30.82 2.97 50.74
CA PRO A 293 31.86 2.99 49.70
C PRO A 293 31.87 1.85 48.64
N ASN A 294 31.00 0.83 48.77
CA ASN A 294 30.83 -0.26 47.79
C ASN A 294 29.77 0.02 46.70
N ALA A 295 29.04 1.13 46.75
CA ALA A 295 28.02 1.47 45.75
C ALA A 295 28.60 1.65 44.32
N GLN A 296 29.84 2.13 44.21
CA GLN A 296 30.54 2.37 42.94
C GLN A 296 30.82 1.05 42.18
N ALA A 297 31.17 -0.02 42.91
CA ALA A 297 31.49 -1.32 42.33
C ALA A 297 30.23 -2.01 41.79
N GLN A 298 29.13 -1.96 42.54
CA GLN A 298 27.84 -2.55 42.16
C GLN A 298 27.19 -1.81 40.97
N PHE A 299 27.42 -0.50 40.87
CA PHE A 299 27.00 0.30 39.71
C PHE A 299 27.74 -0.11 38.42
N SER A 300 29.05 -0.38 38.49
CA SER A 300 29.84 -0.82 37.33
C SER A 300 29.38 -2.18 36.79
N GLN A 301 28.99 -3.11 37.67
CA GLN A 301 28.53 -4.45 37.32
C GLN A 301 27.12 -4.43 36.70
N ASN A 302 26.24 -3.58 37.23
CA ASN A 302 24.91 -3.34 36.67
C ASN A 302 24.97 -2.64 35.30
N MET A 303 25.99 -1.81 35.05
CA MET A 303 26.19 -1.14 33.75
C MET A 303 26.61 -2.10 32.64
N GLN A 304 27.44 -3.10 32.94
CA GLN A 304 27.82 -4.14 31.97
C GLN A 304 26.63 -5.03 31.57
N GLN A 305 25.75 -5.38 32.51
CA GLN A 305 24.49 -6.07 32.21
C GLN A 305 23.51 -5.17 31.44
N ALA A 306 23.46 -3.87 31.72
CA ALA A 306 22.66 -2.93 30.92
C ALA A 306 23.17 -2.82 29.47
N GLN A 307 24.49 -2.95 29.23
CA GLN A 307 25.06 -2.88 27.88
C GLN A 307 24.74 -4.13 27.04
N SER A 308 24.67 -5.33 27.64
CA SER A 308 24.24 -6.54 26.93
C SER A 308 22.75 -6.47 26.56
N GLN A 309 21.92 -5.92 27.44
CA GLN A 309 20.50 -5.71 27.18
C GLN A 309 20.21 -4.57 26.21
N LEU A 310 21.03 -3.50 26.22
CA LEU A 310 21.01 -2.47 25.18
C LEU A 310 21.39 -3.06 23.82
N ASN A 311 22.31 -4.02 23.76
CA ASN A 311 22.62 -4.74 22.54
C ASN A 311 21.44 -5.63 22.10
N GLU A 312 20.72 -6.27 23.03
CA GLU A 312 19.49 -7.00 22.70
C GLU A 312 18.37 -6.09 22.22
N LEU A 313 18.17 -4.92 22.83
CA LEU A 313 17.19 -3.92 22.41
C LEU A 313 17.59 -3.33 21.06
N LYS A 314 18.87 -3.01 20.85
CA LYS A 314 19.44 -2.62 19.55
C LYS A 314 19.21 -3.71 18.50
N ASN A 315 19.33 -4.98 18.85
CA ASN A 315 19.02 -6.10 17.96
C ASN A 315 17.51 -6.21 17.67
N LYS A 316 16.63 -6.03 18.67
CA LYS A 316 15.16 -6.01 18.50
C LYS A 316 14.69 -4.79 17.68
N ILE A 317 15.30 -3.63 17.90
CA ILE A 317 15.02 -2.40 17.16
C ILE A 317 15.60 -2.48 15.74
N SER A 318 16.73 -3.15 15.53
CA SER A 318 17.24 -3.45 14.19
C SER A 318 16.31 -4.40 13.44
N ARG A 319 15.68 -5.37 14.14
CA ARG A 319 14.64 -6.24 13.56
C ARG A 319 13.36 -5.48 13.18
N LEU A 320 13.03 -4.39 13.88
CA LEU A 320 11.88 -3.51 13.59
C LEU A 320 12.21 -2.44 12.53
N GLY A 321 13.39 -1.85 12.63
CA GLY A 321 13.93 -0.74 11.83
C GLY A 321 14.50 -1.18 10.49
N SER A 322 14.78 -2.47 10.30
CA SER A 322 15.04 -3.07 8.97
C SER A 322 13.78 -3.20 8.11
N ASN A 323 12.77 -2.37 8.37
CA ASN A 323 11.81 -1.98 7.35
C ASN A 323 12.58 -1.13 6.32
N SER A 324 13.06 -1.80 5.26
CA SER A 324 13.74 -1.25 4.06
C SER A 324 15.27 -1.16 4.18
N GLY A 325 16.01 -2.27 4.10
CA GLY A 325 17.48 -2.10 4.09
C GLY A 325 18.40 -3.31 4.00
N ASP A 326 17.92 -4.54 3.88
CA ASP A 326 18.77 -5.65 3.39
C ASP A 326 18.42 -5.96 1.93
N ASP A 327 18.14 -4.88 1.17
CA ASP A 327 17.96 -4.99 -0.26
C ASP A 327 19.29 -5.49 -0.83
N LEU A 328 19.22 -6.64 -1.47
CA LEU A 328 20.32 -7.19 -2.25
C LEU A 328 20.92 -6.07 -3.09
N ASP A 329 22.15 -5.66 -2.75
CA ASP A 329 22.77 -4.44 -3.30
C ASP A 329 22.49 -4.30 -4.79
N MET A 330 21.99 -3.12 -5.15
CA MET A 330 21.69 -2.78 -6.53
C MET A 330 22.96 -2.95 -7.37
N PRO A 331 22.97 -3.79 -8.41
CA PRO A 331 24.18 -4.01 -9.19
C PRO A 331 24.65 -2.71 -9.89
N ASP A 332 25.97 -2.54 -10.01
CA ASP A 332 26.54 -1.33 -10.59
C ASP A 332 26.04 -1.05 -12.02
N GLY A 333 25.62 0.19 -12.28
CA GLY A 333 25.08 0.64 -13.56
C GLY A 333 23.67 0.13 -13.89
N PHE A 334 23.00 -0.56 -12.97
CA PHE A 334 21.64 -1.05 -13.16
C PHE A 334 20.61 0.02 -12.79
N LYS A 335 19.72 0.37 -13.73
CA LYS A 335 18.53 1.18 -13.48
C LYS A 335 17.31 0.27 -13.29
N PRO A 336 16.74 0.15 -12.08
CA PRO A 336 15.53 -0.63 -11.83
C PRO A 336 14.35 -0.13 -12.68
N ASN A 337 13.51 -1.06 -13.13
CA ASN A 337 12.21 -0.75 -13.73
C ASN A 337 11.12 -0.99 -12.68
N GLY A 338 10.59 0.09 -12.11
CA GLY A 338 9.58 0.10 -11.06
C GLY A 338 8.21 -0.41 -11.52
N GLN A 339 7.98 -0.61 -12.81
CA GLN A 339 6.76 -1.26 -13.29
C GLN A 339 6.81 -2.78 -13.10
N LYS A 340 7.99 -3.41 -13.12
CA LYS A 340 8.09 -4.89 -13.15
C LYS A 340 7.50 -5.58 -11.93
N THR A 341 7.51 -4.93 -10.77
CA THR A 341 6.94 -5.45 -9.53
C THR A 341 5.43 -5.17 -9.41
N LYS A 342 4.92 -4.18 -10.15
CA LYS A 342 3.50 -3.79 -10.12
C LYS A 342 2.61 -4.76 -10.87
N SER A 343 1.36 -4.86 -10.42
CA SER A 343 0.31 -5.64 -11.09
C SER A 343 -0.12 -5.00 -12.42
N PHE A 344 -0.73 -5.80 -13.29
CA PHE A 344 -1.24 -5.35 -14.59
C PHE A 344 -2.09 -4.08 -14.49
N PHE A 345 -3.09 -4.06 -13.60
CA PHE A 345 -3.97 -2.90 -13.41
C PHE A 345 -3.26 -1.66 -12.84
N LYS A 346 -2.16 -1.82 -12.09
CA LYS A 346 -1.33 -0.69 -11.61
C LYS A 346 -0.47 -0.08 -12.73
N ARG A 347 -0.34 -0.77 -13.88
CA ARG A 347 0.40 -0.28 -15.05
C ARG A 347 -0.50 0.39 -16.09
N ILE A 348 -1.82 0.32 -15.92
CA ILE A 348 -2.78 1.01 -16.78
C ILE A 348 -2.92 2.45 -16.30
N GLU A 349 -2.66 3.38 -17.20
CA GLU A 349 -2.88 4.82 -17.06
C GLU A 349 -4.12 5.18 -17.88
N LEU A 350 -5.11 5.77 -17.22
CA LEU A 350 -6.34 6.25 -17.86
C LEU A 350 -6.23 7.77 -18.06
N GLY A 351 -6.58 8.23 -19.25
CA GLY A 351 -6.56 9.65 -19.56
C GLY A 351 -7.64 10.06 -20.54
N ALA A 352 -7.95 11.35 -20.55
CA ALA A 352 -8.68 11.99 -21.64
C ALA A 352 -7.76 12.91 -22.42
N SER A 353 -8.14 13.22 -23.64
CA SER A 353 -7.56 14.35 -24.36
C SER A 353 -8.62 15.13 -25.09
N ILE A 354 -8.36 16.42 -25.22
CA ILE A 354 -9.16 17.34 -26.02
C ILE A 354 -8.25 17.89 -27.11
N GLN A 355 -8.74 17.88 -28.33
CA GLN A 355 -8.06 18.43 -29.49
C GLN A 355 -9.08 19.24 -30.31
N SER A 356 -8.81 20.53 -30.49
CA SER A 356 -9.67 21.39 -31.31
C SER A 356 -9.12 21.47 -32.74
N GLN A 357 -9.98 21.29 -33.73
CA GLN A 357 -9.65 21.44 -35.15
C GLN A 357 -10.36 22.68 -35.70
N LYS A 358 -9.62 23.53 -36.42
CA LYS A 358 -10.18 24.69 -37.13
C LYS A 358 -11.05 24.21 -38.29
N SER A 359 -12.04 25.01 -38.65
CA SER A 359 -12.84 24.79 -39.86
C SER A 359 -11.96 24.81 -41.10
N ASN A 360 -12.23 23.93 -42.07
CA ASN A 360 -11.50 23.82 -43.33
C ASN A 360 -12.42 23.92 -44.57
N GLY A 361 -13.56 24.58 -44.45
CA GLY A 361 -14.57 24.72 -45.50
C GLY A 361 -15.48 23.49 -45.67
N TYR A 362 -14.98 22.29 -45.39
CA TYR A 362 -15.75 21.03 -45.42
C TYR A 362 -16.25 20.58 -44.04
N PHE A 363 -15.54 20.95 -42.96
CA PHE A 363 -15.93 20.61 -41.60
C PHE A 363 -16.07 21.88 -40.73
N PRO A 364 -17.05 21.93 -39.82
CA PRO A 364 -17.16 23.00 -38.83
C PRO A 364 -16.02 22.94 -37.81
N VAL A 365 -15.94 23.95 -36.94
CA VAL A 365 -15.03 23.89 -35.79
C VAL A 365 -15.43 22.68 -34.93
N THR A 366 -14.51 21.74 -34.78
CA THR A 366 -14.74 20.50 -34.04
C THR A 366 -13.80 20.40 -32.85
N SER A 367 -14.31 19.85 -31.74
CA SER A 367 -13.50 19.39 -30.63
C SER A 367 -13.59 17.87 -30.55
N ASP A 368 -12.43 17.24 -30.63
CA ASP A 368 -12.27 15.82 -30.45
C ASP A 368 -11.97 15.54 -28.97
N ILE A 369 -12.89 14.83 -28.32
CA ILE A 369 -12.79 14.38 -26.93
C ILE A 369 -12.50 12.89 -26.95
N ALA A 370 -11.34 12.50 -26.43
CA ALA A 370 -10.93 11.11 -26.44
C ALA A 370 -10.68 10.56 -25.05
N LEU A 371 -11.04 9.29 -24.85
CA LEU A 371 -10.66 8.48 -23.70
C LEU A 371 -9.58 7.50 -24.13
N THR A 372 -8.56 7.34 -23.28
CA THR A 372 -7.37 6.54 -23.57
C THR A 372 -7.02 5.63 -22.39
N ALA A 373 -6.54 4.44 -22.71
CA ALA A 373 -5.99 3.47 -21.77
C ALA A 373 -4.57 3.10 -22.23
N GLY A 374 -3.57 3.58 -21.50
CA GLY A 374 -2.15 3.31 -21.76
C GLY A 374 -1.56 2.29 -20.79
N TYR A 375 -0.88 1.27 -21.29
CA TYR A 375 -0.13 0.28 -20.52
C TYR A 375 1.37 0.63 -20.47
N LYS A 376 1.90 0.84 -19.27
CA LYS A 376 3.34 1.09 -19.04
C LYS A 376 4.15 -0.20 -19.18
N LEU A 377 4.96 -0.29 -20.24
CA LEU A 377 5.89 -1.40 -20.47
C LEU A 377 7.11 -1.30 -19.53
N ASN A 378 7.61 -0.08 -19.34
CA ASN A 378 8.64 0.27 -18.38
C ASN A 378 8.45 1.73 -17.91
N ASP A 379 9.33 2.24 -17.04
CA ASP A 379 9.22 3.62 -16.55
C ASP A 379 9.41 4.70 -17.65
N ASN A 380 9.88 4.28 -18.83
CA ASN A 380 10.22 5.13 -19.96
C ASN A 380 9.44 4.78 -21.24
N SER A 381 8.42 3.91 -21.19
CA SER A 381 7.66 3.54 -22.39
C SER A 381 6.26 3.07 -22.04
N MET A 382 5.33 3.48 -22.88
CA MET A 382 3.90 3.19 -22.77
C MET A 382 3.34 2.86 -24.15
N ILE A 383 2.43 1.90 -24.21
CA ILE A 383 1.61 1.63 -25.39
C ILE A 383 0.15 1.68 -24.98
N GLY A 384 -0.75 2.20 -25.81
CA GLY A 384 -2.14 2.33 -25.45
C GLY A 384 -3.09 2.35 -26.61
N VAL A 385 -4.37 2.32 -26.24
CA VAL A 385 -5.49 2.44 -27.17
C VAL A 385 -6.46 3.51 -26.65
N GLY A 386 -7.26 4.07 -27.55
CA GLY A 386 -8.26 5.06 -27.19
C GLY A 386 -9.42 5.11 -28.17
N ALA A 387 -10.50 5.69 -27.70
CA ALA A 387 -11.66 6.05 -28.50
C ALA A 387 -11.88 7.55 -28.40
N SER A 388 -12.27 8.16 -29.50
CA SER A 388 -12.52 9.59 -29.66
C SER A 388 -13.93 9.82 -30.15
N TYR A 389 -14.52 10.90 -29.65
CA TYR A 389 -15.80 11.43 -30.10
C TYR A 389 -15.55 12.83 -30.64
N LYS A 390 -15.98 13.06 -31.89
CA LYS A 390 -15.81 14.35 -32.57
C LYS A 390 -17.09 15.14 -32.44
N MET A 391 -17.03 16.24 -31.71
CA MET A 391 -18.14 17.15 -31.50
C MET A 391 -17.96 18.40 -32.35
N GLY A 392 -18.94 18.73 -33.19
CA GLY A 392 -18.98 19.99 -33.93
C GLY A 392 -19.71 21.06 -33.14
N TRP A 393 -19.20 22.29 -33.21
CA TRP A 393 -19.77 23.46 -32.52
C TRP A 393 -20.61 24.36 -33.45
N GLY A 394 -20.72 24.03 -34.73
CA GLY A 394 -21.38 24.85 -35.76
C GLY A 394 -20.39 25.69 -36.58
N GLU A 395 -20.94 26.54 -37.43
CA GLU A 395 -20.14 27.32 -38.40
C GLU A 395 -19.56 28.60 -37.78
N ASN A 396 -20.25 29.24 -36.83
CA ASN A 396 -19.88 30.55 -36.26
C ASN A 396 -20.45 30.76 -34.84
N ILE A 397 -19.91 31.74 -34.09
CA ILE A 397 -20.30 32.09 -32.69
C ILE A 397 -21.79 32.46 -32.56
N ARG A 398 -22.42 32.90 -33.65
CA ARG A 398 -23.86 33.24 -33.70
C ARG A 398 -24.79 32.04 -33.92
N ASN A 399 -24.26 30.90 -34.38
CA ASN A 399 -24.99 29.68 -34.70
C ASN A 399 -24.33 28.46 -34.04
N ILE A 400 -24.36 28.40 -32.71
CA ILE A 400 -23.82 27.27 -31.95
C ILE A 400 -24.80 26.10 -32.07
N LYS A 401 -24.41 25.06 -32.80
CA LYS A 401 -25.15 23.79 -32.89
C LYS A 401 -24.21 22.65 -32.52
N ILE A 402 -24.56 21.94 -31.45
CA ILE A 402 -23.84 20.71 -31.06
C ILE A 402 -24.21 19.64 -32.09
N THR A 403 -23.23 19.21 -32.86
CA THR A 403 -23.40 18.19 -33.91
C THR A 403 -22.48 17.01 -33.65
N HIS A 404 -22.97 15.80 -33.89
CA HIS A 404 -22.21 14.57 -33.75
C HIS A 404 -21.42 14.35 -35.05
N GLN A 405 -20.12 14.67 -35.04
CA GLN A 405 -19.28 14.74 -36.25
C GLN A 405 -18.40 13.50 -36.46
N GLY A 406 -18.58 12.47 -35.63
CA GLY A 406 -17.91 11.18 -35.84
C GLY A 406 -17.31 10.55 -34.59
N ILE A 407 -16.69 9.39 -34.82
CA ILE A 407 -15.91 8.66 -33.82
C ILE A 407 -14.52 8.35 -34.36
N GLY A 408 -13.56 8.09 -33.49
CA GLY A 408 -12.24 7.64 -33.90
C GLY A 408 -11.66 6.62 -32.95
N LEU A 409 -10.89 5.68 -33.49
CA LEU A 409 -10.09 4.72 -32.74
C LEU A 409 -8.63 5.12 -32.81
N ARG A 410 -7.90 4.96 -31.71
CA ARG A 410 -6.51 5.36 -31.59
C ARG A 410 -5.69 4.22 -31.02
N SER A 411 -4.50 4.03 -31.54
CA SER A 411 -3.41 3.30 -30.89
C SER A 411 -2.20 4.21 -30.80
N PHE A 412 -1.45 4.12 -29.72
CA PHE A 412 -0.31 5.01 -29.50
C PHE A 412 0.83 4.32 -28.76
N ILE A 413 2.03 4.81 -29.00
CA ILE A 413 3.25 4.48 -28.27
C ILE A 413 3.93 5.77 -27.83
N GLU A 414 4.40 5.80 -26.58
CA GLU A 414 5.16 6.93 -26.05
C GLU A 414 6.46 6.42 -25.45
N LEU A 415 7.57 7.07 -25.80
CA LEU A 415 8.90 6.77 -25.29
C LEU A 415 9.46 8.00 -24.58
N LYS A 416 9.85 7.85 -23.32
CA LYS A 416 10.41 8.94 -22.51
C LYS A 416 11.81 9.26 -23.00
N LEU A 417 12.04 10.54 -23.33
CA LEU A 417 13.35 11.03 -23.76
C LEU A 417 14.16 11.47 -22.55
N LYS A 418 13.83 12.63 -21.97
CA LYS A 418 14.50 13.19 -20.80
C LYS A 418 13.56 14.13 -20.05
N GLY A 419 13.61 14.08 -18.72
CA GLY A 419 12.76 14.90 -17.86
C GLY A 419 11.27 14.66 -18.12
N SER A 420 10.55 15.72 -18.49
CA SER A 420 9.14 15.73 -18.82
C SER A 420 8.84 15.50 -20.31
N PHE A 421 9.85 15.32 -21.16
CA PHE A 421 9.68 15.17 -22.61
C PHE A 421 9.62 13.70 -23.05
N TRP A 422 8.69 13.42 -23.96
CA TRP A 422 8.43 12.12 -24.54
C TRP A 422 8.30 12.23 -26.06
N LEU A 423 8.74 11.20 -26.76
CA LEU A 423 8.46 10.96 -28.16
C LEU A 423 7.12 10.21 -28.25
N ALA A 424 6.19 10.72 -29.06
CA ALA A 424 4.88 10.13 -29.26
C ALA A 424 4.75 9.63 -30.71
N GLY A 425 4.28 8.40 -30.86
CA GLY A 425 3.86 7.83 -32.14
C GLY A 425 2.43 7.31 -32.00
N GLY A 426 1.63 7.38 -33.05
CA GLY A 426 0.25 6.91 -33.00
C GLY A 426 -0.33 6.59 -34.36
N TYR A 427 -1.35 5.76 -34.35
CA TYR A 427 -2.17 5.43 -35.50
C TYR A 427 -3.62 5.68 -35.12
N GLU A 428 -4.32 6.47 -35.91
CA GLU A 428 -5.71 6.83 -35.66
C GLU A 428 -6.56 6.48 -36.86
N MET A 429 -7.73 5.89 -36.62
CA MET A 429 -8.77 5.69 -37.63
C MET A 429 -9.93 6.59 -37.25
N ASN A 430 -10.36 7.45 -38.17
CA ASN A 430 -11.38 8.46 -37.93
C ASN A 430 -12.56 8.23 -38.87
N TYR A 431 -13.74 7.96 -38.31
CA TYR A 431 -14.99 7.91 -39.06
C TYR A 431 -15.68 9.26 -38.95
N ARG A 432 -15.73 10.02 -40.06
CA ARG A 432 -16.20 11.42 -40.11
C ARG A 432 -17.48 11.56 -40.93
N SER A 433 -18.53 10.82 -40.58
CA SER A 433 -19.88 11.12 -41.05
C SER A 433 -20.77 11.41 -39.84
N GLY A 434 -21.69 12.38 -39.99
CA GLY A 434 -22.75 12.56 -39.01
C GLY A 434 -23.65 11.33 -39.05
N PHE A 435 -23.64 10.52 -38.00
CA PHE A 435 -24.44 9.30 -37.93
C PHE A 435 -25.74 9.57 -37.17
N GLN A 436 -26.87 9.15 -37.74
CA GLN A 436 -28.17 9.15 -37.06
C GLN A 436 -28.40 7.80 -36.33
N ARG A 437 -27.72 6.72 -36.74
CA ARG A 437 -27.84 5.37 -36.16
C ARG A 437 -26.48 4.65 -36.05
N ILE A 438 -26.27 3.89 -34.97
CA ILE A 438 -25.02 3.13 -34.67
C ILE A 438 -24.70 2.07 -35.74
N ALA A 439 -25.71 1.56 -36.45
CA ALA A 439 -25.56 0.52 -37.48
C ALA A 439 -24.75 0.97 -38.72
N GLU A 440 -24.64 2.28 -38.95
CA GLU A 440 -23.88 2.87 -40.08
C GLU A 440 -22.35 2.75 -39.91
N LEU A 441 -21.87 2.45 -38.69
CA LEU A 441 -20.43 2.31 -38.39
C LEU A 441 -19.79 1.01 -38.93
N ARG A 442 -20.57 0.14 -39.59
CA ARG A 442 -20.12 -1.15 -40.12
C ARG A 442 -19.49 -1.06 -41.52
N ASP A 443 -19.68 0.06 -42.24
CA ASP A 443 -19.08 0.27 -43.55
C ASP A 443 -17.59 0.63 -43.41
N ARG A 444 -16.71 -0.19 -44.02
CA ARG A 444 -15.25 -0.01 -43.93
C ARG A 444 -14.74 1.17 -44.78
N SER A 445 -15.52 1.64 -45.76
CA SER A 445 -15.08 2.67 -46.71
C SER A 445 -15.01 4.09 -46.12
N GLY A 446 -15.65 4.35 -44.97
CA GLY A 446 -15.71 5.69 -44.34
C GLY A 446 -14.63 6.01 -43.31
N TRP A 447 -13.68 5.11 -43.05
CA TRP A 447 -12.62 5.32 -42.05
C TRP A 447 -11.37 5.95 -42.67
N GLN A 448 -11.00 7.13 -42.19
CA GLN A 448 -9.77 7.83 -42.58
C GLN A 448 -8.62 7.46 -41.64
N GLU A 449 -7.51 6.99 -42.21
CA GLU A 449 -6.31 6.60 -41.47
C GLU A 449 -5.35 7.79 -41.29
N SER A 450 -4.84 7.96 -40.08
CA SER A 450 -3.89 9.02 -39.71
C SER A 450 -2.68 8.40 -39.01
N GLY A 451 -1.48 8.82 -39.41
CA GLY A 451 -0.22 8.34 -38.87
C GLY A 451 0.48 9.48 -38.17
N LEU A 452 0.59 9.39 -36.84
CA LEU A 452 1.05 10.48 -36.01
C LEU A 452 2.46 10.23 -35.48
N ILE A 453 3.32 11.23 -35.57
CA ILE A 453 4.60 11.26 -34.87
C ILE A 453 4.87 12.66 -34.30
N GLY A 454 5.43 12.76 -33.11
CA GLY A 454 5.75 14.06 -32.55
C GLY A 454 6.27 14.01 -31.12
N LEU A 455 6.17 15.15 -30.44
CA LEU A 455 6.71 15.34 -29.10
C LEU A 455 5.60 15.65 -28.11
N SER A 456 5.75 15.15 -26.89
CA SER A 456 4.87 15.51 -25.78
C SER A 456 5.64 15.94 -24.54
N LYS A 457 5.07 16.92 -23.83
CA LYS A 457 5.56 17.40 -22.54
C LYS A 457 4.53 17.05 -21.46
N VAL A 458 4.94 16.24 -20.50
CA VAL A 458 4.11 15.78 -19.37
C VAL A 458 4.44 16.60 -18.13
N MET A 459 3.42 17.22 -17.55
CA MET A 459 3.53 18.10 -16.38
C MET A 459 2.64 17.55 -15.25
N ASP A 460 3.19 17.43 -14.06
CA ASP A 460 2.42 16.98 -12.89
C ASP A 460 1.49 18.11 -12.39
N LEU A 461 0.26 17.75 -12.05
CA LEU A 461 -0.75 18.64 -11.49
C LEU A 461 -0.91 18.36 -9.99
N ARG A 462 -1.02 19.43 -9.20
CA ARG A 462 -1.36 19.35 -7.76
C ARG A 462 -2.87 19.20 -7.52
N SER A 463 -3.54 18.30 -8.23
CA SER A 463 -4.97 18.05 -8.01
C SER A 463 -5.22 16.63 -7.46
N LYS A 464 -6.33 16.46 -6.74
CA LYS A 464 -6.73 15.16 -6.19
C LYS A 464 -7.15 14.17 -7.28
N ILE A 465 -7.77 14.66 -8.35
CA ILE A 465 -8.41 13.85 -9.40
C ILE A 465 -7.53 13.79 -10.65
N LEU A 466 -7.11 14.95 -11.15
CA LEU A 466 -6.16 15.08 -12.25
C LEU A 466 -4.74 15.10 -11.71
N LYS A 467 -3.93 14.13 -12.13
CA LYS A 467 -2.55 13.97 -11.69
C LYS A 467 -1.55 14.56 -12.66
N LYS A 468 -1.84 14.53 -13.96
CA LYS A 468 -0.94 15.05 -14.99
C LYS A 468 -1.68 15.71 -16.12
N THR A 469 -1.03 16.71 -16.70
CA THR A 469 -1.37 17.30 -17.99
C THR A 469 -0.31 16.91 -19.00
N LYS A 470 -0.74 16.58 -20.21
CA LYS A 470 0.13 16.24 -21.34
C LYS A 470 -0.15 17.23 -22.46
N VAL A 471 0.87 17.92 -22.94
CA VAL A 471 0.79 18.78 -24.12
C VAL A 471 1.51 18.09 -25.25
N GLN A 472 0.86 17.86 -26.38
CA GLN A 472 1.41 17.14 -27.52
C GLN A 472 1.38 17.99 -28.78
N LEU A 473 2.48 17.96 -29.52
CA LEU A 473 2.58 18.48 -30.88
C LEU A 473 2.90 17.29 -31.79
N LEU A 474 1.99 16.99 -32.71
CA LEU A 474 2.00 15.79 -33.53
C LEU A 474 1.93 16.19 -35.00
N TRP A 475 2.65 15.48 -35.86
CA TRP A 475 2.57 15.57 -37.30
C TRP A 475 1.85 14.32 -37.83
N ASP A 476 0.74 14.54 -38.54
CA ASP A 476 0.05 13.53 -39.33
C ASP A 476 0.66 13.42 -40.72
N PHE A 477 1.55 12.44 -40.91
CA PHE A 477 2.21 12.23 -42.20
C PHE A 477 1.30 11.51 -43.21
N LEU A 478 0.17 10.93 -42.79
CA LEU A 478 -0.81 10.34 -43.68
C LEU A 478 -1.89 11.34 -44.14
N SER A 479 -1.95 12.53 -43.52
CA SER A 479 -2.91 13.59 -43.86
C SER A 479 -2.94 13.94 -45.34
N TYR A 480 -1.80 13.86 -46.03
CA TYR A 480 -1.67 14.20 -47.45
C TYR A 480 -2.40 13.24 -48.40
N ARG A 481 -2.75 12.03 -47.94
CA ARG A 481 -3.48 11.02 -48.73
C ARG A 481 -4.99 11.06 -48.49
N GLN A 482 -5.45 11.87 -47.53
CA GLN A 482 -6.86 11.92 -47.12
C GLN A 482 -7.62 12.99 -47.92
N VAL A 483 -8.85 12.66 -48.29
CA VAL A 483 -9.81 13.59 -48.91
C VAL A 483 -11.09 13.59 -48.06
N PRO A 484 -11.56 14.77 -47.58
CA PRO A 484 -10.87 16.06 -47.59
C PRO A 484 -9.62 16.07 -46.67
N LYS A 485 -8.62 16.88 -47.03
CA LYS A 485 -7.32 16.94 -46.35
C LYS A 485 -7.43 17.57 -44.94
N PRO A 486 -7.08 16.87 -43.86
CA PRO A 486 -7.07 17.44 -42.52
C PRO A 486 -5.80 18.27 -42.27
N ALA A 487 -5.75 18.97 -41.14
CA ALA A 487 -4.54 19.66 -40.69
C ALA A 487 -3.39 18.67 -40.47
N ALA A 488 -2.24 18.92 -41.09
CA ALA A 488 -1.06 18.06 -40.95
C ALA A 488 -0.43 18.17 -39.55
N ILE A 489 -0.53 19.32 -38.88
CA ILE A 489 -0.01 19.51 -37.53
C ILE A 489 -1.17 19.54 -36.54
N LEU A 490 -1.08 18.71 -35.51
CA LEU A 490 -2.09 18.55 -34.48
C LEU A 490 -1.52 18.96 -33.13
N PHE A 491 -2.28 19.76 -32.41
CA PHE A 491 -1.99 20.12 -31.02
C PHE A 491 -3.02 19.48 -30.10
N ARG A 492 -2.58 18.75 -29.08
CA ARG A 492 -3.46 17.98 -28.19
C ARG A 492 -3.11 18.26 -26.74
N ILE A 493 -4.16 18.50 -25.94
CA ILE A 493 -4.04 18.61 -24.48
C ILE A 493 -4.69 17.38 -23.87
N GLY A 494 -3.90 16.61 -23.12
CA GLY A 494 -4.29 15.41 -22.41
C GLY A 494 -4.29 15.60 -20.90
N TYR A 495 -5.13 14.83 -20.23
CA TYR A 495 -5.36 14.83 -18.80
C TYR A 495 -5.33 13.38 -18.31
N VAL A 496 -4.58 13.12 -17.24
CA VAL A 496 -4.43 11.77 -16.67
C VAL A 496 -4.98 11.73 -15.26
N TRP A 497 -5.84 10.74 -14.99
CA TRP A 497 -6.55 10.59 -13.72
C TRP A 497 -5.91 9.59 -12.75
N ARG A 498 -4.82 8.93 -13.14
CA ARG A 498 -4.18 7.90 -12.29
C ARG A 498 -2.68 7.86 -12.36
#